data_AF-Q0S068-F1
#
_entry.id   AF-Q0S068-F1
#
_cell.length_a   1.000
_cell.length_b   1.000
_cell.length_c   1.000
_cell.angle_alpha   90.00
_cell.angle_beta   90.00
_cell.angle_gamma   90.00
#
_symmetry.space_group_name_H-M   'P 1'
#
loop_
_entity.id
_entity.type
_entity.pdbx_description
1 polymer ?
#
loop_
_entity_poly.entity_id
_entity_poly.type
_entity_poly.pdbx_seq_one_letter_code
_entity_poly.pdbx_strand_id
1 'polypeptide(L)'
;MTPKTGYASPSSVSLLSSGLFRLGWGRQTSPSPLPVRTVVMPSQKKRPVTLSSADREFLERLTTTGVHPASMIRRARVLLALDTSVGVVDEKKVIAARLGVSGETVRLVAKRFAETGRDVEATIGRKQRDLPPVPSQITGEVEARLIALACSKPPAGHARWSLRLLEKHVALVEDIPDLDHSTIGRILKKRNFVLT
;
A
#
# COMPACT_ATOMS: atom_id res chain seq x y z
N MET A 1 -77.30 33.35 3.33
CA MET A 1 -78.09 34.24 2.45
C MET A 1 -77.25 35.47 2.14
N THR A 2 -76.91 35.67 0.87
CA THR A 2 -76.19 36.86 0.38
C THR A 2 -77.05 38.12 0.57
N PRO A 3 -76.45 39.31 0.60
CA PRO A 3 -76.53 40.13 -0.62
C PRO A 3 -75.28 40.99 -0.90
N LYS A 4 -74.85 41.03 -2.16
CA LYS A 4 -74.99 42.14 -3.14
C LYS A 4 -73.82 43.13 -3.09
N THR A 5 -72.97 43.14 -4.12
CA THR A 5 -73.09 43.91 -5.38
C THR A 5 -72.89 45.40 -5.15
N GLY A 6 -71.86 45.98 -5.78
CA GLY A 6 -71.68 47.43 -5.84
C GLY A 6 -70.44 47.82 -6.66
N TYR A 7 -70.63 47.95 -7.97
CA TYR A 7 -69.72 48.60 -8.92
C TYR A 7 -69.47 50.07 -8.53
N ALA A 8 -68.25 50.57 -8.77
CA ALA A 8 -68.00 51.92 -9.28
C ALA A 8 -66.50 52.14 -9.61
N SER A 9 -66.15 52.07 -10.89
CA SER A 9 -65.21 53.02 -11.53
C SER A 9 -65.88 54.42 -11.57
N PRO A 10 -65.25 55.56 -11.93
CA PRO A 10 -64.01 55.71 -12.69
C PRO A 10 -63.12 56.92 -12.29
N SER A 11 -62.07 57.15 -13.09
CA SER A 11 -61.47 58.46 -13.41
C SER A 11 -60.74 59.19 -12.26
N SER A 12 -59.63 59.90 -12.44
CA SER A 12 -59.06 60.48 -13.64
C SER A 12 -57.67 61.04 -13.34
N VAL A 13 -56.81 60.96 -14.34
CA VAL A 13 -55.74 61.90 -14.76
C VAL A 13 -54.60 62.29 -13.80
N SER A 14 -53.41 62.23 -14.40
CA SER A 14 -52.30 63.20 -14.36
C SER A 14 -51.03 62.59 -13.78
N LEU A 15 -50.11 62.10 -14.61
CA LEU A 15 -49.01 62.88 -15.22
C LEU A 15 -48.29 63.76 -14.19
N LEU A 16 -47.10 63.35 -13.75
CA LEU A 16 -45.83 63.97 -14.15
C LEU A 16 -44.67 63.48 -13.27
N SER A 17 -43.51 63.42 -13.92
CA SER A 17 -42.20 63.75 -13.38
C SER A 17 -41.40 62.69 -12.61
N SER A 18 -40.25 62.38 -13.21
CA SER A 18 -38.92 62.35 -12.56
C SER A 18 -38.70 61.20 -11.59
N GLY A 19 -38.00 60.13 -11.97
CA GLY A 19 -36.57 60.17 -12.25
C GLY A 19 -35.78 60.20 -10.94
N LEU A 20 -35.27 59.04 -10.49
CA LEU A 20 -33.94 58.89 -9.87
C LEU A 20 -33.70 57.43 -9.44
N PHE A 21 -32.64 56.85 -10.01
CA PHE A 21 -31.63 56.00 -9.37
C PHE A 21 -32.01 55.22 -8.09
N ARG A 22 -32.06 53.88 -8.21
CA ARG A 22 -31.59 53.00 -7.12
C ARG A 22 -30.92 51.74 -7.67
N LEU A 23 -29.59 51.77 -7.65
CA LEU A 23 -28.71 50.61 -7.68
C LEU A 23 -28.99 49.73 -6.44
N GLY A 24 -29.07 48.41 -6.62
CA GLY A 24 -29.37 47.50 -5.51
C GLY A 24 -29.32 46.01 -5.83
N TRP A 25 -28.28 45.55 -6.53
CA TRP A 25 -27.60 44.25 -6.38
C TRP A 25 -28.49 43.02 -6.14
N GLY A 26 -29.03 42.46 -7.22
CA GLY A 26 -29.44 41.05 -7.24
C GLY A 26 -28.20 40.14 -7.20
N ARG A 27 -28.06 39.35 -6.13
CA ARG A 27 -27.12 38.23 -6.10
C ARG A 27 -27.55 37.18 -7.14
N GLN A 28 -26.98 37.26 -8.34
CA GLN A 28 -26.88 36.11 -9.24
C GLN A 28 -25.55 35.41 -8.97
N THR A 29 -25.55 34.48 -8.03
CA THR A 29 -24.50 33.45 -7.96
C THR A 29 -24.90 32.33 -8.92
N SER A 30 -24.52 32.47 -10.19
CA SER A 30 -24.44 31.32 -11.09
C SER A 30 -23.21 30.50 -10.69
N PRO A 31 -23.34 29.22 -10.29
CA PRO A 31 -22.17 28.38 -10.15
C PRO A 31 -21.67 28.03 -11.55
N SER A 32 -20.52 28.59 -11.93
CA SER A 32 -19.79 28.19 -13.13
C SER A 32 -19.52 26.68 -13.09
N PRO A 33 -19.87 25.90 -14.13
CA PRO A 33 -19.53 24.49 -14.19
C PRO A 33 -18.03 24.38 -14.40
N LEU A 34 -17.31 23.89 -13.39
CA LEU A 34 -15.89 23.56 -13.56
C LEU A 34 -15.76 22.50 -14.66
N PRO A 35 -14.76 22.62 -15.55
CA PRO A 35 -14.55 21.63 -16.60
C PRO A 35 -14.23 20.29 -15.95
N VAL A 36 -15.11 19.32 -16.18
CA VAL A 36 -14.91 17.93 -15.75
C VAL A 36 -13.65 17.45 -16.45
N ARG A 37 -12.54 17.40 -15.72
CA ARG A 37 -11.26 16.95 -16.23
C ARG A 37 -11.42 15.48 -16.56
N THR A 38 -11.68 15.16 -17.84
CA THR A 38 -11.76 13.79 -18.32
C THR A 38 -10.41 13.13 -18.09
N VAL A 39 -10.29 12.40 -16.98
CA VAL A 39 -9.13 11.56 -16.71
C VAL A 39 -9.17 10.44 -17.73
N VAL A 40 -8.42 10.58 -18.83
CA VAL A 40 -8.19 9.50 -19.77
C VAL A 40 -7.39 8.43 -19.04
N MET A 41 -8.06 7.40 -18.54
CA MET A 41 -7.40 6.26 -17.94
C MET A 41 -6.59 5.55 -19.03
N PRO A 42 -5.29 5.24 -18.79
CA PRO A 42 -4.50 4.52 -19.76
C PRO A 42 -5.15 3.15 -20.04
N SER A 43 -5.37 2.86 -21.32
CA SER A 43 -5.94 1.59 -21.77
C SER A 43 -5.11 0.43 -21.23
N GLN A 44 -5.80 -0.51 -20.58
CA GLN A 44 -5.15 -1.65 -19.95
C GLN A 44 -4.55 -2.56 -21.02
N LYS A 45 -3.22 -2.54 -21.17
CA LYS A 45 -2.50 -3.44 -22.09
C LYS A 45 -2.96 -4.89 -21.85
N LYS A 46 -3.50 -5.52 -22.89
CA LYS A 46 -3.83 -6.95 -22.91
C LYS A 46 -2.51 -7.73 -22.76
N ARG A 47 -2.47 -8.64 -21.79
CA ARG A 47 -1.32 -9.51 -21.52
C ARG A 47 -1.85 -10.94 -21.61
N PRO A 48 -1.75 -11.60 -22.78
CA PRO A 48 -2.17 -13.00 -22.90
C PRO A 48 -1.27 -13.85 -22.02
N VAL A 49 -1.88 -14.76 -21.25
CA VAL A 49 -1.18 -15.75 -20.43
C VAL A 49 -1.29 -17.07 -21.18
N THR A 50 -0.15 -17.65 -21.53
CA THR A 50 -0.08 -18.96 -22.19
C THR A 50 0.78 -19.85 -21.32
N LEU A 51 0.19 -20.92 -20.80
CA LEU A 51 0.88 -21.89 -19.96
C LEU A 51 1.39 -23.06 -20.80
N SER A 52 2.52 -23.66 -20.42
CA SER A 52 2.90 -24.97 -20.93
C SER A 52 2.03 -26.07 -20.29
N SER A 53 1.99 -27.26 -20.89
CA SER A 53 1.28 -28.41 -20.30
C SER A 53 1.83 -28.76 -18.91
N ALA A 54 3.16 -28.77 -18.76
CA ALA A 54 3.83 -29.04 -17.49
C ALA A 54 3.49 -28.00 -16.41
N ASP A 55 3.48 -26.71 -16.78
CA ASP A 55 3.11 -25.62 -15.89
C ASP A 55 1.64 -25.71 -15.42
N ARG A 56 0.76 -26.09 -16.34
CA ARG A 56 -0.66 -26.28 -16.05
C ARG A 56 -0.87 -27.43 -15.06
N GLU A 57 -0.26 -28.59 -15.31
CA GLU A 57 -0.31 -29.74 -14.39
C GLU A 57 0.28 -29.40 -13.02
N PHE A 58 1.36 -28.63 -12.99
CA PHE A 58 1.93 -28.12 -11.74
C PHE A 58 0.94 -27.26 -10.96
N LEU A 59 0.30 -26.28 -11.62
CA LEU A 59 -0.70 -25.41 -10.99
C LEU A 59 -1.94 -26.18 -10.53
N GLU A 60 -2.42 -27.14 -11.32
CA GLU A 60 -3.56 -27.98 -10.96
C GLU A 60 -3.26 -28.80 -9.71
N ARG A 61 -2.10 -29.47 -9.66
CA ARG A 61 -1.64 -30.19 -8.46
C ARG A 61 -1.51 -29.27 -7.25
N LEU A 62 -0.91 -28.08 -7.41
CA LEU A 62 -0.75 -27.11 -6.34
C LEU A 62 -2.09 -26.62 -5.77
N THR A 63 -3.14 -26.54 -6.59
CA THR A 63 -4.47 -26.12 -6.14
C THR A 63 -5.30 -27.22 -5.49
N THR A 64 -4.95 -28.49 -5.72
CA THR A 64 -5.72 -29.67 -5.29
C THR A 64 -5.05 -30.45 -4.17
N THR A 65 -3.72 -30.37 -4.06
CA THR A 65 -2.92 -31.17 -3.12
C THR A 65 -2.09 -30.29 -2.18
N GLY A 66 -1.73 -30.85 -1.03
CA GLY A 66 -0.81 -30.22 -0.09
C GLY A 66 -1.39 -29.06 0.74
N VAL A 67 -0.52 -28.44 1.53
CA VAL A 67 -0.83 -27.25 2.34
C VAL A 67 -0.02 -26.09 1.79
N HIS A 68 -0.70 -25.15 1.14
CA HIS A 68 -0.09 -23.98 0.52
C HIS A 68 -0.72 -22.68 1.03
N PRO A 69 0.01 -21.55 1.02
CA PRO A 69 -0.56 -20.26 1.38
C PRO A 69 -1.75 -19.92 0.50
N ALA A 70 -2.83 -19.40 1.10
CA ALA A 70 -4.05 -19.05 0.37
C ALA A 70 -3.81 -18.07 -0.79
N SER A 71 -2.84 -17.16 -0.66
CA SER A 71 -2.46 -16.22 -1.72
C SER A 71 -1.74 -16.89 -2.89
N MET A 72 -1.05 -18.01 -2.67
CA MET A 72 -0.39 -18.79 -3.72
C MET A 72 -1.44 -19.57 -4.51
N ILE A 73 -2.33 -20.29 -3.82
CA ILE A 73 -3.46 -21.03 -4.43
C ILE A 73 -4.34 -20.08 -5.25
N ARG A 74 -4.66 -18.90 -4.71
CA ARG A 74 -5.49 -17.92 -5.41
C ARG A 74 -4.84 -17.41 -6.71
N ARG A 75 -3.52 -17.16 -6.68
CA ARG A 75 -2.77 -16.75 -7.88
C ARG A 75 -2.67 -17.88 -8.90
N ALA A 76 -2.48 -19.11 -8.45
CA ALA A 76 -2.53 -20.30 -9.30
C ALA A 76 -3.88 -20.44 -10.03
N ARG A 77 -5.00 -20.32 -9.31
CA ARG A 77 -6.35 -20.36 -9.90
C ARG A 77 -6.58 -19.23 -10.91
N VAL A 78 -6.04 -18.04 -10.64
CA VAL A 78 -6.11 -16.91 -11.58
C VAL A 78 -5.32 -17.20 -12.85
N LEU A 79 -4.12 -17.79 -12.75
CA LEU A 79 -3.32 -18.15 -13.93
C LEU A 79 -4.02 -19.22 -14.78
N LEU A 80 -4.54 -20.28 -14.14
CA LEU A 80 -5.31 -21.33 -14.81
C LEU A 80 -6.55 -20.75 -15.53
N ALA A 81 -7.23 -19.78 -14.92
CA ALA A 81 -8.39 -19.14 -15.53
C ALA A 81 -8.05 -18.17 -16.67
N LEU A 82 -6.81 -17.69 -16.75
CA LEU A 82 -6.33 -16.76 -17.78
C LEU A 82 -5.61 -17.47 -18.94
N ASP A 83 -5.44 -18.78 -18.85
CA ASP A 83 -4.68 -19.55 -19.82
C ASP A 83 -5.39 -19.61 -21.18
N THR A 84 -4.76 -19.03 -22.20
CA THR A 84 -5.26 -19.03 -23.57
C THR A 84 -4.95 -20.32 -24.33
N SER A 85 -4.16 -21.23 -23.76
CA SER A 85 -3.76 -22.49 -24.43
C SER A 85 -4.94 -23.46 -24.61
N VAL A 86 -5.91 -23.41 -23.69
CA VAL A 86 -7.05 -24.34 -23.64
C VAL A 86 -8.26 -23.83 -24.44
N GLY A 87 -8.33 -22.53 -24.72
CA GLY A 87 -9.42 -21.97 -25.52
C GLY A 87 -9.70 -20.48 -25.29
N VAL A 88 -10.94 -20.09 -25.53
CA VAL A 88 -11.40 -18.70 -25.37
C VAL A 88 -11.42 -18.35 -23.88
N VAL A 89 -10.63 -17.34 -23.52
CA VAL A 89 -10.54 -16.85 -22.15
C VAL A 89 -11.68 -15.86 -21.88
N ASP A 90 -12.40 -16.10 -20.80
CA ASP A 90 -13.46 -15.22 -20.30
C ASP A 90 -12.95 -13.79 -20.04
N GLU A 91 -13.86 -12.82 -20.02
CA GLU A 91 -13.49 -11.48 -19.60
C GLU A 91 -12.94 -11.47 -18.16
N LYS A 92 -11.93 -10.63 -17.91
CA LYS A 92 -11.30 -10.51 -16.58
C LYS A 92 -12.30 -10.24 -15.45
N LYS A 93 -13.40 -9.54 -15.74
CA LYS A 93 -14.48 -9.28 -14.77
C LYS A 93 -15.22 -10.55 -14.37
N VAL A 94 -15.49 -11.43 -15.34
CA VAL A 94 -16.16 -12.72 -15.12
C VAL A 94 -15.25 -13.65 -14.32
N ILE A 95 -13.97 -13.74 -14.71
CA ILE A 95 -12.95 -14.52 -13.97
C ILE A 95 -12.82 -14.04 -12.53
N ALA A 96 -12.77 -12.72 -12.34
CA ALA A 96 -12.68 -12.09 -11.02
C ALA A 96 -13.88 -12.45 -10.13
N ALA A 97 -15.10 -12.35 -10.68
CA ALA A 97 -16.33 -12.73 -9.97
C ALA A 97 -16.34 -14.23 -9.60
N ARG A 98 -16.01 -15.12 -10.54
CA ARG A 98 -15.97 -16.57 -10.31
C ARG A 98 -14.98 -16.98 -9.22
N LEU A 99 -13.83 -16.30 -9.15
CA LEU A 99 -12.76 -16.60 -8.20
C LEU A 99 -12.86 -15.80 -6.89
N GLY A 100 -13.85 -14.90 -6.75
CA GLY A 100 -14.00 -14.03 -5.58
C GLY A 100 -12.83 -13.06 -5.37
N VAL A 101 -12.21 -12.59 -6.46
CA VAL A 101 -11.08 -11.65 -6.43
C VAL A 101 -11.42 -10.33 -7.12
N SER A 102 -10.65 -9.28 -6.84
CA SER A 102 -10.78 -8.04 -7.60
C SER A 102 -10.23 -8.20 -9.03
N GLY A 103 -10.82 -7.51 -10.00
CA GLY A 103 -10.29 -7.46 -11.36
C GLY A 103 -8.85 -6.92 -11.42
N GLU A 104 -8.48 -6.08 -10.44
CA GLU A 104 -7.12 -5.61 -10.23
C GLU A 104 -6.16 -6.75 -9.86
N THR A 105 -6.59 -7.68 -9.01
CA THR A 105 -5.78 -8.87 -8.68
C THR A 105 -5.51 -9.71 -9.93
N VAL A 106 -6.52 -9.97 -10.75
CA VAL A 106 -6.38 -10.68 -12.04
C VAL A 106 -5.37 -9.97 -12.94
N ARG A 107 -5.47 -8.65 -13.02
CA ARG A 107 -4.54 -7.82 -13.81
C ARG A 107 -3.11 -7.88 -13.30
N LEU A 108 -2.91 -7.76 -11.99
CA LEU A 108 -1.58 -7.78 -11.37
C LEU A 108 -0.91 -9.13 -11.51
N VAL A 109 -1.67 -10.23 -11.44
CA VAL A 109 -1.14 -11.59 -11.67
C VAL A 109 -0.70 -11.74 -13.13
N ALA A 110 -1.53 -11.34 -14.10
CA ALA A 110 -1.15 -11.37 -15.52
C ALA A 110 0.07 -10.46 -15.82
N LYS A 111 0.14 -9.31 -15.16
CA LYS A 111 1.29 -8.39 -15.25
C LYS A 111 2.55 -9.06 -14.71
N ARG A 112 2.49 -9.65 -13.52
CA ARG A 112 3.61 -10.34 -12.89
C ARG A 112 4.10 -11.51 -13.74
N PHE A 113 3.20 -12.32 -14.28
CA PHE A 113 3.56 -13.41 -15.17
C PHE A 113 4.36 -12.94 -16.40
N ALA A 114 3.93 -11.85 -17.03
CA ALA A 114 4.65 -11.25 -18.14
C ALA A 114 6.02 -10.68 -17.73
N GLU A 115 6.13 -10.06 -16.55
CA GLU A 115 7.38 -9.49 -16.03
C GLU A 115 8.39 -10.54 -15.58
N THR A 116 7.92 -11.72 -15.19
CA THR A 116 8.75 -12.85 -14.72
C THR A 116 9.16 -13.78 -15.87
N GLY A 117 9.00 -13.35 -17.13
CA GLY A 117 9.39 -14.17 -18.29
C GLY A 117 8.56 -15.44 -18.48
N ARG A 118 7.30 -15.45 -18.00
CA ARG A 118 6.39 -16.61 -18.00
C ARG A 118 6.76 -17.73 -17.02
N ASP A 119 7.61 -17.44 -16.03
CA ASP A 119 7.85 -18.36 -14.92
C ASP A 119 6.64 -18.37 -13.96
N VAL A 120 6.04 -19.55 -13.82
CA VAL A 120 4.87 -19.79 -12.97
C VAL A 120 5.22 -19.73 -11.49
N GLU A 121 6.31 -20.37 -11.07
CA GLU A 121 6.69 -20.49 -9.66
C GLU A 121 7.00 -19.12 -9.06
N ALA A 122 7.78 -18.31 -9.77
CA ALA A 122 8.11 -16.95 -9.33
C ALA A 122 6.89 -15.99 -9.38
N THR A 123 5.87 -16.32 -10.19
CA THR A 123 4.60 -15.58 -10.24
C THR A 123 3.70 -15.90 -9.03
N ILE A 124 3.52 -17.17 -8.69
CA ILE A 124 2.67 -17.61 -7.57
C ILE A 124 3.37 -17.49 -6.21
N GLY A 125 4.71 -17.48 -6.20
CA GLY A 125 5.54 -17.35 -5.01
C GLY A 125 5.47 -15.95 -4.39
N ARG A 126 5.73 -15.86 -3.08
CA ARG A 126 5.98 -14.56 -2.46
C ARG A 126 7.30 -14.02 -3.01
N LYS A 127 7.34 -12.75 -3.44
CA LYS A 127 8.63 -12.11 -3.78
C LYS A 127 9.51 -12.13 -2.53
N GLN A 128 10.64 -12.82 -2.60
CA GLN A 128 11.62 -12.78 -1.52
C GLN A 128 12.19 -11.38 -1.41
N ARG A 129 12.32 -10.88 -0.19
CA ARG A 129 12.93 -9.57 0.07
C ARG A 129 14.40 -9.82 0.36
N ASP A 130 15.28 -9.07 -0.32
CA ASP A 130 16.73 -9.15 -0.08
C ASP A 130 17.08 -8.53 1.28
N LEU A 131 16.35 -7.48 1.68
CA LEU A 131 16.54 -6.78 2.94
C LEU A 131 15.30 -6.87 3.83
N PRO A 132 15.49 -6.90 5.16
CA PRO A 132 14.37 -6.80 6.10
C PRO A 132 13.64 -5.45 5.92
N PRO A 133 12.34 -5.38 6.26
CA PRO A 133 11.54 -4.17 6.05
C PRO A 133 12.00 -2.97 6.86
N VAL A 134 12.67 -3.23 7.99
CA VAL A 134 13.27 -2.22 8.86
C VAL A 134 14.78 -2.48 8.84
N PRO A 135 15.61 -1.51 8.45
CA PRO A 135 17.05 -1.65 8.56
C PRO A 135 17.43 -1.82 10.03
N SER A 136 18.30 -2.78 10.33
CA SER A 136 18.83 -2.95 11.68
C SER A 136 19.67 -1.73 12.04
N GLN A 137 19.34 -1.06 13.15
CA GLN A 137 20.18 0.00 13.72
C GLN A 137 21.53 -0.55 14.18
N ILE A 138 21.58 -1.84 14.49
CA ILE A 138 22.80 -2.55 14.88
C ILE A 138 23.42 -3.09 13.60
N THR A 139 24.44 -2.38 13.10
CA THR A 139 25.28 -2.83 11.99
C THR A 139 26.39 -3.76 12.50
N GLY A 140 27.03 -4.51 11.59
CA GLY A 140 28.16 -5.36 11.96
C GLY A 140 29.34 -4.59 12.55
N GLU A 141 29.52 -3.33 12.16
CA GLU A 141 30.54 -2.44 12.70
C GLU A 141 30.25 -2.03 14.14
N VAL A 142 28.99 -1.69 14.44
CA VAL A 142 28.54 -1.40 15.81
C VAL A 142 28.76 -2.61 16.73
N GLU A 143 28.45 -3.83 16.26
CA GLU A 143 28.73 -5.05 17.02
C GLU A 143 30.23 -5.24 17.28
N ALA A 144 31.08 -5.00 16.28
CA ALA A 144 32.53 -5.16 16.41
C ALA A 144 33.14 -4.17 17.41
N ARG A 145 32.71 -2.90 17.37
CA ARG A 145 33.14 -1.86 18.32
C ARG A 145 32.70 -2.17 19.75
N LEU A 146 31.46 -2.64 19.93
CA LEU A 146 30.96 -3.07 21.24
C LEU A 146 31.79 -4.22 21.83
N ILE A 147 32.16 -5.21 21.02
CA ILE A 147 33.02 -6.32 21.46
C ILE A 147 34.42 -5.81 21.80
N ALA A 148 34.99 -4.91 20.99
CA ALA A 148 36.29 -4.31 21.28
C ALA A 148 36.30 -3.58 22.63
N LEU A 149 35.23 -2.85 22.95
CA LEU A 149 35.05 -2.23 24.27
C LEU A 149 34.94 -3.28 25.38
N ALA A 150 34.16 -4.33 25.18
CA ALA A 150 34.00 -5.40 26.17
C ALA A 150 35.29 -6.21 26.42
N CYS A 151 36.21 -6.26 25.45
CA CYS A 151 37.55 -6.83 25.59
C CYS A 151 38.57 -5.89 26.27
N SER A 152 38.24 -4.61 26.44
CA SER A 152 39.13 -3.62 27.03
C SER A 152 39.13 -3.66 28.57
N LYS A 153 40.00 -2.90 29.23
CA LYS A 153 40.04 -2.84 30.69
C LYS A 153 38.80 -2.11 31.22
N PRO A 154 38.10 -2.65 32.25
CA PRO A 154 36.98 -1.96 32.86
C PRO A 154 37.44 -0.64 33.51
N PRO A 155 36.56 0.37 33.57
CA PRO A 155 36.87 1.65 34.19
C PRO A 155 37.22 1.50 35.68
N ALA A 156 37.99 2.46 36.20
CA ALA A 156 38.49 2.45 37.56
C ALA A 156 37.36 2.24 38.59
N GLY A 157 37.58 1.32 39.55
CA GLY A 157 36.59 0.95 40.56
C GLY A 157 35.75 -0.30 40.22
N HIS A 158 35.94 -0.92 39.06
CA HIS A 158 35.26 -2.16 38.68
C HIS A 158 36.26 -3.28 38.33
N ALA A 159 36.03 -4.48 38.87
CA ALA A 159 36.87 -5.66 38.61
C ALA A 159 36.56 -6.37 37.28
N ARG A 160 35.33 -6.23 36.76
CA ARG A 160 34.86 -6.87 35.52
C ARG A 160 33.80 -6.02 34.82
N TRP A 161 33.61 -6.26 33.53
CA TRP A 161 32.49 -5.68 32.80
C TRP A 161 31.15 -6.27 33.28
N SER A 162 30.15 -5.40 33.41
CA SER A 162 28.75 -5.80 33.57
C SER A 162 27.91 -5.15 32.48
N LEU A 163 26.76 -5.74 32.13
CA LEU A 163 25.89 -5.20 31.07
C LEU A 163 25.44 -3.76 31.36
N ARG A 164 25.13 -3.45 32.63
CA ARG A 164 24.75 -2.10 33.07
C ARG A 164 25.91 -1.11 33.03
N LEU A 165 27.14 -1.59 33.22
CA LEU A 165 28.34 -0.75 33.09
C LEU A 165 28.65 -0.48 31.63
N LEU A 166 28.49 -1.49 30.76
CA LEU A 166 28.64 -1.33 29.31
C LEU A 166 27.60 -0.38 28.73
N GLU A 167 26.33 -0.47 29.15
CA GLU A 167 25.27 0.47 28.75
C GLU A 167 25.68 1.93 29.04
N LYS A 168 26.07 2.23 30.28
CA LYS A 168 26.53 3.57 30.67
C LYS A 168 27.76 4.02 29.90
N HIS A 169 28.68 3.11 29.60
CA HIS A 169 29.91 3.44 28.90
C HIS A 169 29.69 3.64 27.40
N VAL A 170 28.84 2.82 26.78
CA VAL A 170 28.42 2.94 25.38
C VAL A 170 27.71 4.28 25.14
N ALA A 171 26.87 4.72 26.08
CA ALA A 171 26.22 6.03 26.00
C ALA A 171 27.20 7.23 26.03
N LEU A 172 28.44 7.02 26.49
CA LEU A 172 29.50 8.04 26.49
C LEU A 172 30.35 8.03 25.21
N VAL A 173 30.22 6.99 24.38
CA VAL A 173 31.02 6.82 23.16
C VAL A 173 30.18 7.25 21.95
N GLU A 174 30.56 8.35 21.30
CA GLU A 174 29.77 8.92 20.20
C GLU A 174 29.65 8.02 18.95
N ASP A 175 30.54 7.03 18.81
CA ASP A 175 30.60 6.10 17.68
C ASP A 175 29.61 4.93 17.76
N ILE A 176 28.91 4.76 18.88
CA ILE A 176 27.97 3.65 19.10
C ILE A 176 26.60 4.26 19.43
N PRO A 177 25.50 3.81 18.77
CA PRO A 177 24.17 4.29 19.11
C PRO A 177 23.85 3.97 20.58
N ASP A 178 22.91 4.70 21.18
CA ASP A 178 22.46 4.38 22.53
C ASP A 178 21.82 2.98 22.54
N LEU A 179 22.38 2.07 23.34
CA LEU A 179 21.98 0.67 23.40
C LEU A 179 21.67 0.30 24.84
N ASP A 180 20.42 -0.10 25.08
CA ASP A 180 20.00 -0.67 26.35
C ASP A 180 20.77 -1.98 26.67
N HIS A 181 20.98 -2.26 27.97
CA HIS A 181 21.67 -3.46 28.45
C HIS A 181 21.09 -4.78 27.89
N SER A 182 19.78 -4.83 27.59
CA SER A 182 19.15 -6.01 26.99
C SER A 182 19.55 -6.21 25.52
N THR A 183 19.80 -5.13 24.79
CA THR A 183 20.29 -5.14 23.41
C THR A 183 21.77 -5.53 23.37
N ILE A 184 22.58 -4.96 24.27
CA ILE A 184 23.99 -5.33 24.46
C ILE A 184 24.09 -6.83 24.77
N GLY A 185 23.30 -7.34 25.71
CA GLY A 185 23.28 -8.76 26.05
C GLY A 185 22.92 -9.66 24.86
N ARG A 186 21.96 -9.25 24.02
CA ARG A 186 21.61 -9.97 22.78
C ARG A 186 22.76 -9.98 21.77
N ILE A 187 23.47 -8.87 21.60
CA ILE A 187 24.62 -8.77 20.69
C ILE A 187 25.76 -9.68 21.16
N LEU A 188 26.11 -9.61 22.44
CA LEU A 188 27.17 -10.45 23.01
C LEU A 188 26.82 -11.94 22.91
N LYS A 189 25.56 -12.30 23.20
CA LYS A 189 25.07 -13.69 23.04
C LYS A 189 25.13 -14.17 21.59
N LYS A 190 24.72 -13.34 20.63
CA LYS A 190 24.79 -13.66 19.19
C LYS A 190 26.23 -13.95 18.73
N ARG A 191 27.21 -13.37 19.40
CA ARG A 191 28.65 -13.49 19.10
C ARG A 191 29.38 -14.46 20.03
N ASN A 192 28.65 -15.18 20.89
CA ASN A 192 29.19 -16.10 21.90
C ASN A 192 30.24 -15.45 22.82
N PHE A 193 30.12 -14.14 23.07
CA PHE A 193 31.05 -13.42 23.94
C PHE A 193 30.60 -13.50 25.40
N VAL A 194 31.52 -13.86 26.28
CA VAL A 194 31.31 -13.89 27.73
C VAL A 194 32.11 -12.75 28.36
N LEU A 195 31.44 -11.93 29.16
CA LEU A 195 32.10 -10.85 29.90
C LEU A 195 33.04 -11.48 30.95
N THR A 196 34.32 -11.21 30.82
CA THR A 196 35.37 -11.51 31.80
C THR A 196 35.53 -10.36 32.77
#